data_AF-A0A2W4N4R6-F1
#
_entry.id   AF-A0A2W4N4R6-F1
#
_cell.length_a   1.000
_cell.length_b   1.000
_cell.length_c   1.000
_cell.angle_alpha   90.00
_cell.angle_beta   90.00
_cell.angle_gamma   90.00
#
_symmetry.space_group_name_H-M   'P 1'
#
loop_
_entity.id
_entity.type
_entity.pdbx_description
1 polymer ?
#
loop_
_entity_poly.entity_id
_entity_poly.type
_entity_poly.pdbx_seq_one_letter_code
_entity_poly.pdbx_strand_id
1 'polypeptide(L)'
;MKVSDFDYELPPDRIAQHPVEPRDSSRLLVLDRRRDVLEHRIFRDLPEYLRPGDALVLNDTRVMPARLIGELSLINISGPTNPTKYLMH
;
A
#
# COMPACT_ATOMS: atom_id res chain seq x y z
N MET A 1 -15.58 11.74 15.02
CA MET A 1 -14.39 10.86 15.11
C MET A 1 -13.18 11.68 14.73
N LYS A 2 -12.16 11.70 15.58
CA LYS A 2 -10.88 12.36 15.31
C LYS A 2 -9.88 11.30 14.85
N VAL A 3 -8.91 11.69 14.04
CA VAL A 3 -7.83 10.77 13.60
C VAL A 3 -7.07 10.21 14.81
N SER A 4 -6.91 11.01 15.86
CA SER A 4 -6.30 10.62 17.13
C SER A 4 -6.96 9.43 17.82
N ASP A 5 -8.24 9.15 17.53
CA ASP A 5 -8.97 8.03 18.14
C ASP A 5 -8.43 6.66 17.65
N PHE A 6 -7.55 6.65 16.64
CA PHE A 6 -6.93 5.47 16.03
C PHE A 6 -5.41 5.45 16.14
N ASP A 7 -4.83 6.40 16.89
CA ASP A 7 -3.38 6.47 17.07
C ASP A 7 -2.90 5.47 18.12
N TYR A 8 -1.73 4.87 17.89
CA TYR A 8 -1.12 3.90 18.81
C TYR A 8 0.41 3.92 18.72
N GLU A 9 1.06 3.59 19.83
CA GLU A 9 2.52 3.49 19.87
C GLU A 9 3.00 2.28 19.06
N LEU A 10 3.68 2.53 17.94
CA LEU A 10 4.31 1.50 17.12
C LEU A 10 5.83 1.69 17.10
N PRO A 11 6.58 0.87 17.86
CA PRO A 11 8.04 0.86 17.79
C PRO A 11 8.52 0.60 16.34
N PRO A 12 9.47 1.39 15.79
CA PRO A 12 9.91 1.26 14.39
C PRO A 12 10.48 -0.12 14.03
N ASP A 13 11.10 -0.79 15.00
CA ASP A 13 11.66 -2.14 14.87
C ASP A 13 10.60 -3.23 14.68
N ARG A 14 9.32 -2.93 14.98
CA ARG A 14 8.19 -3.84 14.76
C ARG A 14 7.55 -3.70 13.38
N ILE A 15 8.06 -2.80 12.54
CA ILE A 15 7.64 -2.66 11.14
C ILE A 15 8.51 -3.62 10.31
N ALA A 16 7.88 -4.71 9.84
CA ALA A 16 8.57 -5.69 9.01
C ALA A 16 9.10 -5.05 7.72
N GLN A 17 10.41 -5.15 7.50
CA GLN A 17 11.08 -4.63 6.30
C GLN A 17 11.08 -5.66 5.15
N HIS A 18 10.99 -6.94 5.50
CA HIS A 18 10.97 -8.07 4.57
C HIS A 18 9.93 -9.10 5.00
N PRO A 19 9.34 -9.85 4.07
CA PRO A 19 8.47 -10.96 4.41
C PRO A 19 9.25 -12.07 5.12
N VAL A 20 8.55 -12.85 5.94
CA VAL A 20 9.08 -14.09 6.51
C VAL A 20 9.03 -15.20 5.46
N GLU A 21 10.00 -16.13 5.50
CA GLU A 21 10.06 -17.30 4.64
C GLU A 21 10.04 -18.59 5.45
N PRO A 22 9.14 -19.56 5.16
CA PRO A 22 8.09 -19.52 4.13
C PRO A 22 6.98 -18.53 4.50
N ARG A 23 6.31 -17.95 3.49
CA ARG A 23 5.27 -16.91 3.70
C ARG A 23 4.16 -17.29 4.70
N ASP A 24 3.79 -18.57 4.76
CA ASP A 24 2.75 -19.09 5.65
C ASP A 24 3.18 -19.24 7.12
N SER A 25 4.46 -18.98 7.43
CA SER A 25 5.00 -18.96 8.80
C SER A 25 4.78 -17.63 9.53
N SER A 26 4.18 -16.63 8.89
CA SER A 26 3.84 -15.36 9.54
C SER A 26 2.86 -15.56 10.69
N ARG A 27 2.97 -14.74 11.74
CA ARG A 27 2.02 -14.73 12.86
C ARG A 27 0.62 -14.33 12.40
N LEU A 28 -0.39 -15.00 12.92
CA LEU A 28 -1.82 -14.69 12.74
C LEU A 28 -2.41 -14.34 14.10
N LEU A 29 -2.99 -13.14 14.23
CA LEU A 29 -3.77 -12.74 15.39
C LEU A 29 -5.25 -13.02 15.09
N VAL A 30 -5.87 -13.90 15.87
CA VAL A 30 -7.31 -14.20 15.76
C VAL A 30 -8.04 -13.45 16.86
N LEU A 31 -9.01 -12.61 16.47
CA LEU A 31 -9.89 -11.89 17.38
C LEU A 31 -11.31 -12.45 17.27
N ASP A 32 -11.77 -13.16 18.29
CA ASP A 32 -13.17 -13.54 18.42
C ASP A 32 -13.95 -12.42 19.11
N ARG A 33 -14.58 -11.56 18.31
CA ARG A 33 -15.37 -10.43 18.79
C ARG A 33 -16.58 -10.82 19.64
N ARG A 34 -17.14 -12.03 19.47
CA ARG A 34 -18.32 -12.46 20.23
C ARG A 34 -17.95 -12.93 21.62
N ARG A 35 -16.77 -13.55 21.75
CA ARG A 35 -16.26 -14.08 23.02
C ARG A 35 -15.28 -13.14 23.72
N ASP A 36 -14.86 -12.06 23.05
CA ASP A 36 -13.82 -11.14 23.51
C ASP A 36 -12.49 -11.86 23.79
N VAL A 37 -12.12 -12.79 22.89
CA VAL A 37 -10.93 -13.64 23.03
C VAL A 37 -9.92 -13.30 21.93
N LEU A 38 -8.64 -13.26 22.31
CA LEU A 38 -7.50 -13.13 21.43
C LEU A 38 -6.69 -14.43 21.42
N GLU A 39 -6.36 -14.92 20.23
CA GLU A 39 -5.49 -16.09 20.05
C GLU A 39 -4.29 -15.73 19.14
N HIS A 40 -3.13 -16.28 19.47
CA HIS A 40 -1.93 -16.19 18.64
C HIS A 40 -1.73 -17.52 17.90
N ARG A 41 -1.67 -17.46 16.57
CA ARG A 41 -1.49 -18.59 15.66
C ARG A 41 -0.42 -18.31 14.62
N ILE A 42 -0.18 -19.28 13.73
CA ILE A 42 0.57 -19.06 12.48
C ILE A 42 -0.39 -19.05 11.30
N PHE A 43 -0.04 -18.36 10.21
CA PHE A 43 -0.92 -18.18 9.07
C PHE A 43 -1.29 -19.51 8.38
N ARG A 44 -0.41 -20.52 8.46
CA ARG A 44 -0.70 -21.89 8.03
C ARG A 44 -1.94 -22.50 8.71
N ASP A 45 -2.30 -22.06 9.91
CA ASP A 45 -3.47 -22.56 10.66
C ASP A 45 -4.78 -21.93 10.17
N LEU A 46 -4.75 -20.95 9.26
CA LEU A 46 -5.95 -20.27 8.75
C LEU A 46 -7.09 -21.21 8.31
N PRO A 47 -6.83 -22.35 7.64
CA PRO A 47 -7.90 -23.28 7.24
C PRO A 47 -8.71 -23.84 8.42
N GLU A 48 -8.17 -23.91 9.63
CA GLU A 48 -8.89 -24.38 10.83
C GLU A 48 -10.04 -23.46 11.25
N TYR A 49 -10.01 -22.21 10.80
CA TYR A 49 -11.02 -21.18 11.09
C TYR A 49 -12.08 -21.04 9.99
N LEU A 50 -11.92 -21.75 8.87
CA LEU A 50 -12.86 -21.72 7.75
C LEU A 50 -13.80 -22.92 7.80
N ARG A 51 -15.06 -22.70 7.43
CA ARG A 51 -16.07 -23.76 7.33
C ARG A 51 -16.39 -24.07 5.87
N PRO A 52 -16.85 -25.29 5.56
CA PRO A 52 -17.41 -25.59 4.26
C PRO A 52 -18.53 -24.59 3.92
N GLY A 53 -18.40 -23.94 2.76
CA GLY A 53 -19.33 -22.90 2.29
C GLY A 53 -18.85 -21.46 2.50
N ASP A 54 -17.77 -21.24 3.27
CA ASP A 54 -17.16 -19.92 3.38
C ASP A 54 -16.48 -19.51 2.07
N ALA A 55 -16.52 -18.22 1.74
CA ALA A 55 -15.87 -17.66 0.56
C ALA A 55 -14.65 -16.81 0.96
N LEU A 56 -13.47 -17.20 0.46
CA LEU A 56 -12.26 -16.40 0.57
C LEU A 56 -12.13 -15.49 -0.65
N VAL A 57 -12.40 -14.20 -0.47
CA VAL A 57 -12.29 -13.21 -1.56
C VAL A 57 -10.87 -12.66 -1.57
N LEU A 58 -10.15 -12.96 -2.66
CA LEU A 58 -8.78 -12.49 -2.87
C LEU A 58 -8.79 -11.31 -3.86
N ASN A 59 -7.99 -10.28 -3.58
CA ASN A 59 -7.79 -9.19 -4.51
C ASN A 59 -6.63 -9.51 -5.46
N ASP A 60 -6.94 -9.65 -6.75
CA ASP A 60 -5.94 -9.72 -7.82
C ASP A 60 -5.81 -8.36 -8.50
N THR A 61 -4.68 -7.67 -8.28
CA THR A 61 -4.45 -6.32 -8.82
C THR A 61 -3.80 -6.41 -10.20
N ARG A 62 -4.43 -5.81 -11.21
CA ARG A 62 -3.90 -5.74 -12.58
C ARG A 62 -3.62 -4.29 -12.99
N VAL A 63 -2.40 -4.04 -13.47
CA VAL A 63 -2.05 -2.74 -14.06
C VAL A 63 -2.60 -2.67 -15.48
N MET A 64 -3.38 -1.62 -15.78
CA MET A 64 -3.79 -1.33 -17.15
C MET A 64 -2.71 -0.47 -17.83
N PRO A 65 -2.06 -0.95 -18.90
CA PRO A 65 -1.07 -0.16 -19.61
C PRO A 65 -1.76 1.00 -20.33
N ALA A 66 -1.35 2.22 -20.02
CA ALA A 66 -1.75 3.42 -20.75
C ALA A 66 -0.47 4.12 -21.21
N ARG A 67 -0.31 4.28 -22.52
CA ARG A 67 0.77 5.06 -23.12
C ARG A 67 0.16 6.24 -23.86
N LEU A 68 0.49 7.44 -23.43
CA LEU A 68 0.13 8.67 -24.14
C LEU A 68 1.36 9.13 -24.93
N ILE A 69 1.15 9.46 -26.21
CA ILE A 69 2.14 10.14 -27.04
C ILE A 69 1.83 11.62 -26.91
N GLY A 70 2.75 12.38 -26.31
CA GLY A 70 2.65 13.83 -26.20
C GLY A 70 3.50 14.51 -27.26
N GLU A 71 2.98 15.58 -27.86
CA GLU A 71 3.77 16.50 -28.68
C GLU A 71 4.07 17.77 -27.87
N LEU A 72 5.31 18.25 -27.94
CA LEU A 72 5.69 19.52 -27.33
C LEU A 72 5.07 20.66 -28.13
N SER A 73 4.01 21.25 -27.60
CA SER A 73 3.43 22.48 -28.14
C SER A 73 4.27 23.67 -27.66
N LEU A 74 5.18 24.13 -28.50
CA LEU A 74 5.87 25.40 -28.28
C LEU A 74 4.88 26.53 -28.54
N ILE A 75 4.28 27.06 -27.47
CA ILE A 75 3.54 28.32 -27.53
C ILE A 75 4.58 29.41 -27.79
N ASN A 76 4.63 29.90 -29.02
CA ASN A 76 5.49 31.01 -29.38
C ASN A 76 4.87 32.30 -28.83
N ILE A 77 5.28 32.69 -27.62
CA ILE A 77 4.88 33.97 -27.03
C ILE A 77 5.72 35.05 -27.72
N SER A 78 5.27 35.53 -28.88
CA SER A 78 5.88 36.68 -29.55
C SER A 78 5.53 37.96 -28.78
N GLY A 79 6.20 38.15 -27.65
CA GLY A 79 6.44 39.46 -27.03
C GLY A 79 7.77 40.04 -27.54
N PRO A 80 7.96 41.36 -27.55
CA PRO A 80 9.17 41.97 -28.11
C PRO A 80 10.41 41.51 -27.32
N THR A 81 11.31 40.82 -28.00
CA THR A 81 12.58 40.35 -27.46
C THR A 81 13.51 41.54 -27.23
N ASN A 82 13.84 41.82 -25.98
CA ASN A 82 14.98 42.67 -25.63
C ASN A 82 16.25 41.79 -25.64
N PRO A 83 17.26 42.06 -26.48
CA PRO A 83 18.46 41.25 -26.51
C PRO A 83 19.40 41.72 -25.40
N THR A 84 19.37 41.09 -24.23
CA THR A 84 20.48 41.23 -23.28
C THR A 84 20.65 40.00 -22.38
N LYS A 85 21.74 39.28 -22.65
CA LYS A 85 22.56 38.48 -21.71
C LYS A 85 21.84 37.48 -20.79
N TYR A 86 21.87 36.22 -21.20
CA TYR A 86 22.17 35.13 -20.26
C TYR A 86 23.56 34.59 -20.58
N LEU A 87 24.54 35.05 -19.78
CA LEU A 87 25.86 34.43 -19.69
C LEU A 87 25.67 33.14 -18.89
N MET A 88 26.16 32.02 -19.41
CA MET A 88 26.32 30.79 -18.63
C MET A 88 27.16 31.06 -17.39
N HIS A 89 26.59 30.77 -16.22
CA HIS A 89 27.22 30.06 -15.11
C HIS A 89 26.12 29.43 -14.25
#